data_AF-A0A2P5L8F7-F1
#
_entry.id   AF-A0A2P5L8F7-F1
#
_cell.length_a   1.000
_cell.length_b   1.000
_cell.length_c   1.000
_cell.angle_alpha   90.00
_cell.angle_beta   90.00
_cell.angle_gamma   90.00
#
_symmetry.space_group_name_H-M   'P 1'
#
loop_
_entity.id
_entity.type
_entity.pdbx_description
1 polymer ?
#
loop_
_entity_poly.entity_id
_entity_poly.type
_entity_poly.pdbx_seq_one_letter_code
_entity_poly.pdbx_strand_id
1 'polypeptide(L)'
;NGLVELLSVPGLTDTFIAVERSFSVGIAGTGNNIRLYLTSLTGATNILGVNDLDNAGPFARASKELLLDLSTLTNNDGTPLALDNIEGITFGPDNTLVLVSDNNFSGTQFTQFLAFQVAAVPVPAALPLFSSALLGMGFLGNRKKSQKVK
;
A
#
# COMPACT_ATOMS: atom_id res chain seq x y z
N ASN A 1 5.21 15.03 0.31
CA ASN A 1 4.90 14.26 1.54
C ASN A 1 6.18 13.62 2.02
N GLY A 2 6.41 13.62 3.33
CA GLY A 2 7.51 12.91 3.98
C GLY A 2 7.00 11.61 4.61
N LEU A 3 7.89 10.65 4.83
CA LEU A 3 7.59 9.42 5.54
C LEU A 3 7.28 9.73 7.01
N VAL A 4 6.20 9.16 7.52
CA VAL A 4 5.78 9.32 8.92
C VAL A 4 5.88 7.99 9.66
N GLU A 5 5.35 6.92 9.07
CA GLU A 5 5.28 5.60 9.72
C GLU A 5 5.41 4.48 8.66
N LEU A 6 5.93 3.33 9.08
CA LEU A 6 6.07 2.10 8.30
C LEU A 6 5.47 0.91 9.05
N LEU A 7 4.46 0.29 8.44
CA LEU A 7 3.87 -0.96 8.95
C LEU A 7 4.30 -2.15 8.09
N SER A 8 4.93 -3.16 8.69
CA SER A 8 5.24 -4.41 8.00
C SER A 8 3.98 -5.14 7.55
N VAL A 9 3.95 -5.65 6.32
CA VAL A 9 2.80 -6.42 5.81
C VAL A 9 2.94 -7.90 6.20
N PRO A 10 1.98 -8.48 6.94
CA PRO A 10 2.04 -9.88 7.33
C PRO A 10 2.19 -10.83 6.15
N GLY A 11 3.15 -11.75 6.25
CA GLY A 11 3.42 -12.76 5.23
C GLY A 11 4.23 -12.28 4.02
N LEU A 12 4.60 -10.99 3.96
CA LEU A 12 5.51 -10.46 2.95
C LEU A 12 6.84 -10.04 3.59
N THR A 13 7.94 -10.36 2.91
CA THR A 13 9.27 -9.87 3.28
C THR A 13 9.53 -8.54 2.57
N ASP A 14 10.30 -7.65 3.22
CA ASP A 14 10.76 -6.39 2.63
C ASP A 14 9.65 -5.50 2.07
N THR A 15 8.43 -5.65 2.59
CA THR A 15 7.23 -4.95 2.10
C THR A 15 6.48 -4.33 3.27
N PHE A 16 6.18 -3.04 3.11
CA PHE A 16 5.63 -2.19 4.15
C PHE A 16 4.49 -1.34 3.60
N ILE A 17 3.54 -0.96 4.45
CA ILE A 17 2.65 0.17 4.19
C ILE A 17 3.33 1.40 4.79
N ALA A 18 3.71 2.33 3.92
CA ALA A 18 4.25 3.63 4.29
C ALA A 18 3.12 4.66 4.41
N VAL A 19 3.07 5.36 5.53
CA VAL A 19 2.25 6.56 5.71
C VAL A 19 3.10 7.75 5.32
N GLU A 20 2.71 8.47 4.28
CA GLU A 20 3.36 9.72 3.89
C GLU A 20 2.41 10.90 4.10
N ARG A 21 2.90 11.95 4.77
CA ARG A 21 2.13 13.16 5.08
C ARG A 21 2.83 14.44 4.63
N SER A 22 2.06 15.47 4.31
CA SER A 22 2.51 16.86 4.28
C SER A 22 1.47 17.77 4.92
N PHE A 23 1.90 18.96 5.32
CA PHE A 23 1.02 19.99 5.87
C PHE A 23 1.16 21.29 5.08
N SER A 24 0.03 21.91 4.75
CA SER A 24 -0.05 23.20 4.05
C SER A 24 -0.99 24.16 4.79
N VAL A 25 -0.49 25.36 5.09
CA VAL A 25 -1.29 26.43 5.70
C VAL A 25 -2.27 27.02 4.67
N GLY A 26 -3.49 27.34 5.09
CA GLY A 26 -4.47 28.06 4.26
C GLY A 26 -5.33 27.19 3.34
N ILE A 27 -5.26 25.87 3.46
CA ILE A 27 -6.17 24.93 2.77
C ILE A 27 -7.43 24.72 3.64
N ALA A 28 -8.62 24.73 3.03
CA ALA A 28 -9.87 24.42 3.73
C ALA A 28 -9.84 22.98 4.29
N GLY A 29 -10.19 22.82 5.58
CA GLY A 29 -9.94 21.61 6.36
C GLY A 29 -8.78 21.83 7.35
N THR A 30 -7.98 20.80 7.59
CA THR A 30 -6.81 20.84 8.50
C THR A 30 -5.49 21.13 7.80
N GLY A 31 -5.44 21.09 6.46
CA GLY A 31 -4.21 21.25 5.68
C GLY A 31 -3.31 20.01 5.60
N ASN A 32 -3.69 18.88 6.20
CA ASN A 32 -2.95 17.63 6.06
C ASN A 32 -3.30 16.91 4.74
N ASN A 33 -2.27 16.52 3.98
CA ASN A 33 -2.40 15.59 2.85
C ASN A 33 -1.70 14.28 3.23
N ILE A 34 -2.44 13.18 3.23
CA ILE A 34 -1.98 11.89 3.75
C ILE A 34 -2.24 10.81 2.72
N ARG A 35 -1.22 9.99 2.45
CA ARG A 35 -1.29 8.89 1.50
C ARG A 35 -0.67 7.63 2.10
N LEU A 36 -1.29 6.50 1.79
CA LEU A 36 -0.75 5.17 2.08
C LEU A 36 -0.12 4.61 0.81
N TYR A 37 1.09 4.10 0.95
CA TYR A 37 1.83 3.46 -0.13
C TYR A 37 2.26 2.05 0.25
N LEU A 38 2.03 1.08 -0.63
CA LEU A 38 2.70 -0.21 -0.55
C LEU A 38 4.13 -0.02 -1.04
N THR A 39 5.10 -0.17 -0.16
CA THR A 39 6.51 0.05 -0.44
C THR A 39 7.25 -1.28 -0.37
N SER A 40 8.08 -1.57 -1.37
CA SER A 40 8.93 -2.75 -1.40
C SER A 40 10.41 -2.35 -1.48
N LEU A 41 11.23 -2.98 -0.63
CA LEU A 41 12.69 -2.90 -0.68
C LEU A 41 13.30 -3.98 -1.58
N THR A 42 12.48 -4.82 -2.23
CA THR A 42 12.95 -5.87 -3.14
C THR A 42 13.79 -5.26 -4.25
N GLY A 43 15.07 -5.65 -4.33
CA GLY A 43 16.00 -5.13 -5.33
C GLY A 43 16.52 -3.71 -5.05
N ALA A 44 16.11 -3.06 -3.95
CA ALA A 44 16.69 -1.80 -3.52
C ALA A 44 18.13 -2.02 -3.02
N THR A 45 19.00 -1.05 -3.25
CA THR A 45 20.37 -1.10 -2.74
C THR A 45 20.35 -0.89 -1.23
N ASN A 46 21.02 -1.78 -0.48
CA ASN A 46 21.28 -1.57 0.94
C ASN A 46 22.31 -0.44 1.11
N ILE A 47 21.90 0.64 1.75
CA ILE A 47 22.72 1.84 1.98
C ILE A 47 23.27 1.92 3.42
N LEU A 48 23.20 0.85 4.20
CA LEU A 48 23.77 0.83 5.54
C LEU A 48 25.29 1.08 5.47
N GLY A 49 25.74 2.15 6.14
CA GLY A 49 27.14 2.59 6.10
C GLY A 49 27.49 3.54 4.95
N VAL A 50 26.53 3.89 4.08
CA VAL A 50 26.70 4.96 3.09
C VAL A 50 26.35 6.29 3.75
N ASN A 51 27.37 7.14 3.94
CA ASN A 51 27.20 8.42 4.63
C ASN A 51 26.68 9.55 3.72
N ASP A 52 26.79 9.38 2.40
CA ASP A 52 26.44 10.38 1.41
C ASP A 52 25.96 9.70 0.13
N LEU A 53 24.69 9.89 -0.23
CA LEU A 53 24.08 9.30 -1.41
C LEU A 53 24.46 10.05 -2.70
N ASP A 54 24.83 11.32 -2.62
CA ASP A 54 25.21 12.11 -3.79
C ASP A 54 26.54 11.61 -4.38
N ASN A 55 27.39 11.02 -3.53
CA ASN A 55 28.69 10.46 -3.89
C ASN A 55 28.73 8.91 -3.90
N ALA A 56 27.61 8.22 -3.69
CA ALA A 56 27.55 6.76 -3.57
C ALA A 56 27.63 6.01 -4.91
N GLY A 57 27.57 6.73 -6.05
CA GLY A 57 27.40 6.13 -7.37
C GLY A 57 25.97 5.63 -7.61
N PRO A 58 25.73 4.82 -8.66
CA PRO A 58 24.39 4.33 -8.98
C PRO A 58 23.83 3.41 -7.89
N PHE A 59 22.58 3.66 -7.47
CA PHE A 59 21.85 2.81 -6.54
C PHE A 59 20.41 2.56 -7.01
N ALA A 60 19.86 1.42 -6.64
CA ALA A 60 18.48 1.06 -6.89
C ALA A 60 17.59 1.58 -5.76
N ARG A 61 16.56 2.34 -6.12
CA ARG A 61 15.57 2.89 -5.19
C ARG A 61 14.53 1.84 -4.84
N ALA A 62 13.99 1.90 -3.63
CA ALA A 62 12.77 1.21 -3.27
C ALA A 62 11.61 1.63 -4.19
N SER A 63 10.70 0.70 -4.47
CA SER A 63 9.49 0.97 -5.26
C SER A 63 8.30 1.22 -4.34
N LYS A 64 7.37 2.07 -4.77
CA LYS A 64 6.11 2.28 -4.07
C LYS A 64 4.91 2.36 -5.00
N GLU A 65 3.77 1.87 -4.53
CA GLU A 65 2.46 1.91 -5.18
C GLU A 65 1.46 2.62 -4.26
N LEU A 66 0.67 3.56 -4.80
CA LEU A 66 -0.35 4.25 -4.02
C LEU A 66 -1.49 3.29 -3.68
N LEU A 67 -1.74 3.06 -2.39
CA LEU A 67 -2.87 2.27 -1.90
C LEU A 67 -4.11 3.13 -1.68
N LEU A 68 -3.94 4.28 -1.01
CA LEU A 68 -5.04 5.16 -0.64
C LEU A 68 -4.56 6.60 -0.52
N ASP A 69 -5.27 7.54 -1.16
CA ASP A 69 -5.18 8.97 -0.85
C ASP A 69 -6.33 9.33 0.08
N LEU A 70 -6.03 9.71 1.33
CA LEU A 70 -7.06 9.95 2.33
C LEU A 70 -7.90 11.19 2.02
N SER A 71 -7.45 12.08 1.12
CA SER A 71 -8.27 13.21 0.66
C SER A 71 -9.51 12.78 -0.13
N THR A 72 -9.58 11.51 -0.56
CA THR A 72 -10.75 10.94 -1.24
C THR A 72 -11.84 10.50 -0.27
N LEU A 73 -11.57 10.47 1.04
CA LEU A 73 -12.53 10.03 2.04
C LEU A 73 -13.56 11.12 2.34
N THR A 74 -14.81 10.71 2.51
CA THR A 74 -15.94 11.59 2.81
C THR A 74 -16.74 11.08 4.00
N ASN A 75 -17.37 11.99 4.72
CA ASN A 75 -18.41 11.67 5.69
C ASN A 75 -19.67 11.14 4.98
N ASN A 76 -20.62 10.63 5.77
CA ASN A 76 -21.90 10.09 5.24
C ASN A 76 -22.76 11.14 4.52
N ASP A 77 -22.55 12.42 4.82
CA ASP A 77 -23.22 13.55 4.16
C ASP A 77 -22.51 14.02 2.88
N GLY A 78 -21.43 13.34 2.48
CA GLY A 78 -20.63 13.65 1.30
C GLY A 78 -19.59 14.76 1.49
N THR A 79 -19.48 15.35 2.68
CA THR A 79 -18.42 16.33 2.96
C THR A 79 -17.05 15.65 3.08
N PRO A 80 -15.93 16.32 2.70
CA PRO A 80 -14.60 15.75 2.90
C PRO A 80 -14.33 15.41 4.36
N LEU A 81 -13.72 14.25 4.59
CA LEU A 81 -13.32 13.85 5.94
C LEU A 81 -12.20 14.77 6.44
N ALA A 82 -12.36 15.36 7.63
CA ALA A 82 -11.28 16.10 8.27
C ALA A 82 -10.19 15.13 8.71
N LEU A 83 -8.93 15.41 8.36
CA LEU A 83 -7.78 14.54 8.67
C LEU A 83 -6.80 15.29 9.54
N ASP A 84 -6.33 14.75 10.64
CA ASP A 84 -5.24 15.41 11.39
C ASP A 84 -3.88 14.75 11.15
N ASN A 85 -2.90 15.13 11.97
CA ASN A 85 -1.54 14.64 12.04
C ASN A 85 -1.51 13.13 12.35
N ILE A 86 -1.85 12.28 11.37
CA ILE A 86 -1.73 10.83 11.50
C ILE A 86 -0.25 10.50 11.71
N GLU A 87 0.02 9.78 12.78
CA GLU A 87 1.36 9.44 13.29
C GLU A 87 1.52 7.95 13.60
N GLY A 88 0.43 7.18 13.55
CA GLY A 88 0.49 5.75 13.77
C GLY A 88 -0.38 4.97 12.80
N ILE A 89 0.02 3.72 12.55
CA ILE A 89 -0.74 2.74 11.78
C ILE A 89 -0.52 1.33 12.34
N THR A 90 -1.56 0.50 12.39
CA THR A 90 -1.45 -0.89 12.82
C THR A 90 -2.54 -1.77 12.22
N PHE A 91 -2.28 -3.09 12.18
CA PHE A 91 -3.33 -4.07 11.96
C PHE A 91 -4.07 -4.36 13.28
N GLY A 92 -5.39 -4.38 13.21
CA GLY A 92 -6.27 -4.88 14.27
C GLY A 92 -6.80 -6.28 13.96
N PRO A 93 -7.65 -6.82 14.84
CA PRO A 93 -8.40 -8.05 14.57
C PRO A 93 -9.20 -7.98 13.26
N ASP A 94 -9.54 -9.14 12.72
CA ASP A 94 -10.42 -9.29 11.55
C ASP A 94 -9.97 -8.50 10.31
N ASN A 95 -8.67 -8.42 10.06
CA ASN A 95 -8.07 -7.68 8.95
C ASN A 95 -8.42 -6.18 8.94
N THR A 96 -8.56 -5.57 10.11
CA THR A 96 -8.72 -4.12 10.23
C THR A 96 -7.36 -3.43 10.11
N LEU A 97 -7.31 -2.29 9.43
CA LEU A 97 -6.17 -1.37 9.44
C LEU A 97 -6.60 -0.10 10.17
N VAL A 98 -5.88 0.27 11.21
CA VAL A 98 -6.18 1.44 12.04
C VAL A 98 -5.07 2.46 11.90
N LEU A 99 -5.45 3.70 11.58
CA LEU A 99 -4.56 4.86 11.62
C LEU A 99 -4.96 5.75 12.80
N VAL A 100 -3.98 6.43 13.39
CA VAL A 100 -4.21 7.30 14.55
C VAL A 100 -3.47 8.63 14.43
N SER A 101 -4.12 9.71 14.85
CA SER A 101 -3.49 10.97 15.21
C SER A 101 -3.70 11.23 16.70
N ASP A 102 -2.75 11.91 17.32
CA ASP A 102 -2.99 12.58 18.59
C ASP A 102 -3.32 14.07 18.36
N ASN A 103 -3.65 14.79 19.43
CA ASN A 103 -3.88 16.22 19.35
C ASN A 103 -2.62 17.05 19.68
N ASN A 104 -1.46 16.44 19.90
CA ASN A 104 -0.22 17.09 20.35
C ASN A 104 -0.43 18.10 21.51
N PHE A 105 -1.37 17.84 22.42
CA PHE A 105 -1.79 18.78 23.48
C PHE A 105 -2.24 20.18 22.99
N SER A 106 -2.65 20.29 21.73
CA SER A 106 -3.13 21.52 21.10
C SER A 106 -4.65 21.52 20.97
N GLY A 107 -5.27 22.69 21.17
CA GLY A 107 -6.70 22.90 20.89
C GLY A 107 -7.02 23.05 19.40
N THR A 108 -6.00 23.14 18.54
CA THR A 108 -6.16 23.24 17.08
C THR A 108 -5.95 21.91 16.35
N GLN A 109 -5.66 20.85 17.10
CA GLN A 109 -5.50 19.49 16.58
C GLN A 109 -6.44 18.56 17.34
N PHE A 110 -6.72 17.40 16.78
CA PHE A 110 -7.63 16.42 17.37
C PHE A 110 -7.09 14.99 17.28
N THR A 111 -7.39 14.23 18.33
CA THR A 111 -7.19 12.78 18.34
C THR A 111 -8.20 12.15 17.39
N GLN A 112 -7.72 11.33 16.46
CA GLN A 112 -8.55 10.66 15.47
C GLN A 112 -8.14 9.20 15.35
N PHE A 113 -9.14 8.32 15.17
CA PHE A 113 -8.93 6.97 14.71
C PHE A 113 -9.67 6.76 13.39
N LEU A 114 -8.95 6.27 12.38
CA LEU A 114 -9.52 5.85 11.11
C LEU A 114 -9.35 4.34 10.99
N ALA A 115 -10.45 3.60 10.89
CA ALA A 115 -10.44 2.15 10.76
C ALA A 115 -10.94 1.73 9.38
N PHE A 116 -10.18 0.88 8.70
CA PHE A 116 -10.47 0.37 7.38
C PHE A 116 -10.52 -1.15 7.42
N GLN A 117 -11.48 -1.74 6.71
CA GLN A 117 -11.44 -3.16 6.42
C GLN A 117 -10.43 -3.40 5.29
N VAL A 118 -9.43 -4.24 5.52
CA VAL A 118 -8.55 -4.75 4.45
C VAL A 118 -9.20 -5.97 3.84
N ALA A 119 -9.34 -5.95 2.52
CA ALA A 119 -9.88 -7.07 1.75
C ALA A 119 -8.83 -7.56 0.74
N ALA A 120 -8.81 -8.87 0.51
CA ALA A 120 -7.99 -9.44 -0.56
C ALA A 120 -8.49 -8.90 -1.91
N VAL A 121 -7.55 -8.50 -2.78
CA VAL A 121 -7.89 -8.17 -4.16
C VAL A 121 -8.28 -9.47 -4.87
N PRO A 122 -9.49 -9.58 -5.44
CA PRO A 122 -9.86 -10.76 -6.21
C PRO A 122 -8.88 -10.91 -7.37
N VAL A 123 -8.27 -12.09 -7.52
CA VAL A 123 -7.48 -12.39 -8.71
C VAL A 123 -8.38 -12.18 -9.93
N PRO A 124 -8.00 -11.34 -10.90
CA PRO A 124 -8.82 -11.11 -12.08
C PRO A 124 -9.22 -12.45 -12.69
N ALA A 125 -10.53 -12.67 -12.90
CA ALA A 125 -11.06 -13.95 -13.37
C ALA A 125 -10.40 -14.45 -14.67
N ALA A 126 -9.80 -13.55 -15.44
CA ALA A 126 -8.99 -13.87 -16.60
C ALA A 126 -7.80 -14.81 -16.30
N LEU A 127 -7.09 -14.65 -15.18
CA LEU A 127 -5.91 -15.46 -14.83
C LEU A 127 -6.23 -16.96 -14.61
N PRO A 128 -7.24 -17.35 -13.82
CA PRO A 128 -7.66 -18.76 -13.71
C PRO A 128 -8.23 -19.28 -15.03
N LEU A 129 -8.93 -18.45 -15.82
CA LEU A 129 -9.43 -18.85 -17.14
C LEU A 129 -8.30 -19.13 -18.13
N PHE A 130 -7.28 -18.27 -18.21
CA PHE A 130 -6.10 -18.49 -19.06
C PHE A 130 -5.33 -19.75 -18.67
N SER A 131 -5.09 -19.96 -17.38
CA SER A 131 -4.40 -21.16 -16.90
C SER A 131 -5.20 -22.45 -17.15
N SER A 132 -6.53 -22.42 -17.00
CA SER A 132 -7.40 -23.55 -17.36
C SER A 132 -7.41 -23.85 -18.87
N ALA A 133 -7.37 -22.82 -19.72
CA ALA A 133 -7.29 -22.97 -21.17
C ALA A 133 -5.94 -23.56 -21.62
N LEU A 134 -4.83 -23.12 -21.02
CA LEU A 134 -3.49 -23.67 -21.23
C LEU A 134 -3.42 -25.16 -20.87
N LEU A 135 -3.98 -25.55 -19.72
CA LEU A 135 -4.07 -26.95 -19.31
C LEU A 135 -4.93 -27.78 -20.28
N GLY A 136 -6.11 -27.27 -20.66
CA GLY A 136 -7.00 -27.93 -21.63
C GLY A 136 -6.32 -28.16 -22.99
N MET A 137 -5.57 -27.18 -23.50
CA MET A 137 -4.78 -27.33 -24.72
C MET A 137 -3.66 -28.37 -24.60
N GLY A 138 -2.99 -28.46 -23.46
CA GLY A 138 -1.99 -29.50 -23.19
C GLY A 138 -2.57 -30.92 -23.27
N PHE A 139 -3.78 -31.13 -22.72
CA PHE A 139 -4.48 -32.40 -22.82
C PHE A 139 -4.93 -32.75 -24.25
N LEU A 140 -5.37 -31.76 -25.04
CA LEU A 140 -5.72 -31.98 -26.45
C LEU A 140 -4.48 -32.28 -27.32
N GLY A 141 -3.35 -31.62 -27.05
CA GLY A 141 -2.09 -31.84 -27.77
C GLY A 141 -1.54 -33.26 -27.58
N ASN A 142 -1.64 -33.81 -26.36
CA ASN A 142 -1.17 -35.16 -26.05
C ASN A 142 -2.06 -36.27 -26.62
N ARG A 143 -3.38 -36.03 -26.76
CA ARG A 143 -4.30 -37.02 -27.37
C ARG A 143 -4.03 -37.26 -28.86
N LYS A 144 -3.65 -36.22 -29.61
CA LYS A 144 -3.36 -36.35 -31.05
C LYS A 144 -2.06 -37.11 -31.35
N LYS A 145 -1.07 -37.08 -30.45
CA LYS A 145 0.18 -37.86 -30.61
C LYS A 145 -0.03 -39.35 -30.36
N SER A 146 -0.90 -39.73 -29.42
CA SER A 146 -1.12 -41.14 -29.06
C SER A 146 -1.94 -41.94 -30.09
N GLN A 147 -2.60 -41.28 -31.06
CA GLN A 147 -3.42 -41.95 -32.08
C GLN A 147 -2.70 -42.19 -33.42
N LYS A 148 -1.42 -41.81 -33.56
CA LYS A 148 -0.64 -41.99 -34.80
C LYS A 148 0.28 -43.22 -34.83
N VAL A 149 0.08 -44.19 -33.93
CA VAL A 149 0.84 -45.45 -33.94
C VAL A 149 -0.14 -46.61 -34.14
N LYS A 150 -0.46 -46.92 -35.39
CA LYS A 150 -0.85 -48.24 -35.91
C LYS A 150 -0.56 -48.27 -37.40
#